data_AF-A0A8J7C504-F1
#
_entry.id   AF-A0A8J7C504-F1
#
_cell.length_a   1.000
_cell.length_b   1.000
_cell.length_c   1.000
_cell.angle_alpha   90.00
_cell.angle_beta   90.00
_cell.angle_gamma   90.00
#
_symmetry.space_group_name_H-M   'P 1'
#
loop_
_entity.id
_entity.type
_entity.pdbx_description
1 polymer ?
#
loop_
_entity_poly.entity_id
_entity_poly.type
_entity_poly.pdbx_seq_one_letter_code
_entity_poly.pdbx_strand_id
1 'polypeptide(L)'
;MNYSDIQDTDFFMCEAFKQILASPDTELEKKLGSEARFAIANYLTTLPKEDFQNPAVMANHIAKFCQLPENENLQEWWGDIYDKLDEDGIDIFVKKSRDPSEEADDEAETKRILTNEGRDIGKYLELWAKEVISQNNQRNQNASNSK
;
A
#
# COMPACT_ATOMS: atom_id res chain seq x y z
N MET A 1 -11.01 9.87 18.73
CA MET A 1 -10.41 10.08 17.40
C MET A 1 -11.54 10.00 16.40
N ASN A 2 -11.83 11.09 15.69
CA ASN A 2 -12.71 11.03 14.50
C ASN A 2 -11.89 10.37 13.40
N TYR A 3 -12.15 9.10 13.13
CA TYR A 3 -11.73 8.50 11.87
C TYR A 3 -12.65 9.08 10.80
N SER A 4 -12.09 9.68 9.75
CA SER A 4 -12.86 9.88 8.52
C SER A 4 -13.25 8.51 8.02
N ASP A 5 -14.52 8.32 7.68
CA ASP A 5 -14.99 7.08 7.07
C ASP A 5 -14.16 6.80 5.81
N ILE A 6 -13.69 5.55 5.66
CA ILE A 6 -12.93 5.12 4.49
C ILE A 6 -13.87 5.11 3.26
N GLN A 7 -13.41 5.70 2.15
CA GLN A 7 -14.08 5.60 0.86
C GLN A 7 -13.50 4.43 0.04
N ASP A 8 -14.28 3.90 -0.90
CA ASP A 8 -13.81 2.86 -1.82
C ASP A 8 -12.52 3.30 -2.54
N THR A 9 -12.47 4.57 -2.97
CA THR A 9 -11.26 5.19 -3.54
C THR A 9 -10.06 5.12 -2.59
N ASP A 10 -10.23 5.41 -1.29
CA ASP A 10 -9.12 5.33 -0.33
C ASP A 10 -8.59 3.89 -0.22
N PHE A 11 -9.50 2.93 -0.20
CA PHE A 11 -9.17 1.52 -0.16
C PHE A 11 -8.42 1.08 -1.43
N PHE A 12 -8.94 1.41 -2.61
CA PHE A 12 -8.30 1.07 -3.89
C PHE A 12 -6.93 1.73 -4.04
N MET A 13 -6.76 2.96 -3.59
CA MET A 13 -5.45 3.62 -3.57
C MET A 13 -4.42 2.82 -2.75
N CYS A 14 -4.82 2.34 -1.57
CA CYS A 14 -3.95 1.52 -0.71
C CYS A 14 -3.67 0.14 -1.35
N GLU A 15 -4.70 -0.53 -1.84
CA GLU A 15 -4.59 -1.87 -2.42
C GLU A 15 -3.75 -1.87 -3.70
N ALA A 16 -3.94 -0.86 -4.58
CA ALA A 16 -3.12 -0.69 -5.77
C ALA A 16 -1.63 -0.56 -5.42
N PHE A 17 -1.32 0.26 -4.42
CA PHE A 17 0.06 0.44 -3.98
C PHE A 17 0.68 -0.84 -3.41
N LYS A 18 -0.09 -1.58 -2.60
CA LYS A 18 0.34 -2.90 -2.10
C LYS A 18 0.63 -3.88 -3.23
N GLN A 19 -0.19 -3.93 -4.29
CA GLN A 19 0.06 -4.82 -5.43
C GLN A 19 1.37 -4.49 -6.15
N ILE A 20 1.73 -3.21 -6.25
CA ILE A 20 3.06 -2.81 -6.76
C ILE A 20 4.16 -3.36 -5.85
N LEU A 21 4.07 -3.17 -4.53
CA LEU A 21 5.13 -3.62 -3.61
C LEU A 21 5.22 -5.13 -3.45
N ALA A 22 4.14 -5.85 -3.75
CA ALA A 22 4.09 -7.31 -3.80
C ALA A 22 4.61 -7.89 -5.13
N SER A 23 4.86 -7.05 -6.13
CA SER A 23 5.43 -7.49 -7.41
C SER A 23 6.86 -8.01 -7.22
N PRO A 24 7.32 -8.95 -8.06
CA PRO A 24 8.69 -9.45 -7.98
C PRO A 24 9.72 -8.31 -8.06
N ASP A 25 10.79 -8.41 -7.29
CA ASP A 25 11.87 -7.41 -7.24
C ASP A 25 12.37 -7.00 -8.62
N THR A 26 12.54 -7.98 -9.53
CA THR A 26 13.00 -7.77 -10.90
C THR A 26 12.02 -6.97 -11.76
N GLU A 27 10.71 -7.09 -11.52
CA GLU A 27 9.70 -6.30 -12.23
C GLU A 27 9.68 -4.87 -11.70
N LEU A 28 9.75 -4.72 -10.38
CA LEU A 28 9.77 -3.42 -9.72
C LEU A 28 11.02 -2.62 -10.15
N GLU A 29 12.20 -3.24 -10.18
CA GLU A 29 13.44 -2.61 -10.67
C GLU A 29 13.36 -2.26 -12.16
N LYS A 30 12.74 -3.11 -12.98
CA LYS A 30 12.57 -2.86 -14.42
C LYS A 30 11.66 -1.67 -14.70
N LYS A 31 10.58 -1.49 -13.92
CA LYS A 31 9.60 -0.42 -14.13
C LYS A 31 9.99 0.89 -13.45
N LEU A 32 10.49 0.82 -12.22
CA LEU A 32 10.71 1.98 -11.36
C LEU A 32 12.20 2.33 -11.16
N GLY A 33 13.11 1.46 -11.60
CA GLY A 33 14.55 1.62 -11.40
C GLY A 33 15.06 0.93 -10.14
N SER A 34 16.39 0.76 -10.07
CA SER A 34 17.06 -0.03 -9.02
C SER A 34 16.90 0.54 -7.61
N GLU A 35 16.70 1.85 -7.49
CA GLU A 35 16.60 2.54 -6.19
C GLU A 35 15.16 2.68 -5.69
N ALA A 36 14.15 2.34 -6.50
CA ALA A 36 12.75 2.60 -6.20
C ALA A 36 12.30 1.98 -4.88
N ARG A 37 12.70 0.73 -4.62
CA ARG A 37 12.35 0.03 -3.37
C ARG A 37 12.87 0.79 -2.15
N PHE A 38 14.10 1.27 -2.22
CA PHE A 38 14.72 1.99 -1.12
C PHE A 38 14.10 3.38 -0.96
N ALA A 39 13.80 4.08 -2.04
CA ALA A 39 13.10 5.37 -2.01
C ALA A 39 11.71 5.25 -1.35
N ILE A 40 10.92 4.24 -1.77
CA ILE A 40 9.59 3.97 -1.19
C ILE A 40 9.72 3.59 0.28
N ALA A 41 10.63 2.68 0.63
CA ALA A 41 10.82 2.25 2.01
C ALA A 41 11.23 3.41 2.91
N ASN A 42 12.17 4.26 2.46
CA ASN A 42 12.56 5.46 3.21
C ASN A 42 11.38 6.38 3.45
N TYR A 43 10.59 6.68 2.40
CA TYR A 43 9.39 7.50 2.55
C TYR A 43 8.44 6.92 3.60
N LEU A 44 8.08 5.64 3.49
CA LEU A 44 7.18 4.98 4.43
C LEU A 44 7.73 5.03 5.87
N THR A 45 9.05 4.87 6.08
CA THR A 45 9.62 4.97 7.44
C THR A 45 9.56 6.37 8.06
N THR A 46 9.28 7.41 7.27
CA THR A 46 9.07 8.77 7.80
C THR A 46 7.65 9.00 8.34
N LEU A 47 6.72 8.09 8.04
CA LEU A 47 5.31 8.26 8.43
C LEU A 47 5.09 7.90 9.91
N PRO A 48 4.19 8.62 10.62
CA PRO A 48 3.72 8.24 11.94
C PRO A 48 3.12 6.83 11.97
N LYS A 49 3.30 6.11 13.09
CA LYS A 49 2.77 4.75 13.24
C LYS A 49 1.25 4.69 13.15
N GLU A 50 0.59 5.73 13.66
CA GLU A 50 -0.85 5.86 13.70
C GLU A 50 -1.45 5.97 12.29
N ASP A 51 -0.69 6.54 11.35
CA ASP A 51 -1.13 6.71 9.96
C ASP A 51 -1.25 5.36 9.24
N PHE A 52 -0.43 4.37 9.60
CA PHE A 52 -0.56 2.99 9.11
C PHE A 52 -1.81 2.27 9.62
N GLN A 53 -2.48 2.79 10.65
CA GLN A 53 -3.74 2.22 11.15
C GLN A 53 -4.98 2.90 10.58
N ASN A 54 -4.80 3.97 9.80
CA ASN A 54 -5.88 4.75 9.20
C ASN A 54 -5.76 4.72 7.66
N PRO A 55 -6.57 3.90 6.97
CA PRO A 55 -6.47 3.73 5.52
C PRO A 55 -6.68 5.02 4.72
N ALA A 56 -7.60 5.89 5.13
CA ALA A 56 -7.84 7.16 4.46
C ALA A 56 -6.61 8.09 4.57
N VAL A 57 -5.94 8.11 5.71
CA VAL A 57 -4.68 8.86 5.88
C VAL A 57 -3.56 8.23 5.07
N MET A 58 -3.47 6.90 5.04
CA MET A 58 -2.47 6.19 4.24
C MET A 58 -2.65 6.42 2.74
N ALA A 59 -3.89 6.40 2.23
CA ALA A 59 -4.22 6.71 0.84
C ALA A 59 -3.73 8.11 0.46
N ASN A 60 -3.91 9.09 1.33
CA ASN A 60 -3.41 10.46 1.13
C ASN A 60 -1.88 10.53 1.05
N HIS A 61 -1.15 9.76 1.87
CA HIS A 61 0.31 9.66 1.81
C HIS A 61 0.77 9.02 0.52
N ILE A 62 0.15 7.89 0.13
CA ILE A 62 0.42 7.19 -1.13
C ILE A 62 0.22 8.12 -2.32
N ALA A 63 -0.95 8.78 -2.40
CA ALA A 63 -1.26 9.68 -3.50
C ALA A 63 -0.23 10.80 -3.62
N LYS A 64 0.13 11.46 -2.50
CA LYS A 64 1.14 12.51 -2.48
C LYS A 64 2.52 12.02 -2.92
N PHE A 65 2.92 10.83 -2.49
CA PHE A 65 4.20 10.25 -2.86
C PHE A 65 4.25 9.87 -4.34
N CYS A 66 3.22 9.18 -4.84
CA CYS A 66 3.14 8.79 -6.25
C CYS A 66 3.13 10.01 -7.17
N GLN A 67 2.51 11.12 -6.77
CA GLN A 67 2.41 12.36 -7.56
C GLN A 67 3.67 13.25 -7.52
N LEU A 68 4.76 12.82 -6.88
CA LEU A 68 6.02 13.55 -6.94
C LEU A 68 6.60 13.51 -8.37
N PRO A 69 7.22 14.60 -8.87
CA PRO A 69 7.76 14.66 -10.23
C PRO A 69 8.76 13.55 -10.58
N GLU A 70 9.51 13.05 -9.60
CA GLU A 70 10.46 11.95 -9.78
C GLU A 70 9.81 10.57 -9.88
N ASN A 71 8.50 10.47 -9.63
CA ASN A 71 7.75 9.22 -9.50
C ASN A 71 6.75 8.99 -10.65
N GLU A 72 6.94 9.61 -11.82
CA GLU A 72 6.02 9.47 -12.98
C GLU A 72 5.69 8.01 -13.33
N ASN A 73 6.69 7.13 -13.44
CA ASN A 73 6.46 5.70 -13.73
C ASN A 73 5.69 4.98 -12.61
N LEU A 74 5.89 5.40 -11.36
CA LEU A 74 5.15 4.87 -10.22
C LEU A 74 3.70 5.36 -10.25
N GLN A 75 3.49 6.65 -10.56
CA GLN A 75 2.17 7.23 -10.73
C GLN A 75 1.37 6.53 -11.82
N GLU A 76 1.97 6.30 -12.99
CA GLU A 76 1.33 5.61 -14.11
C GLU A 76 0.95 4.18 -13.73
N TRP A 77 1.89 3.41 -13.18
CA TRP A 77 1.61 2.02 -12.80
C TRP A 77 0.59 1.91 -11.66
N TRP A 78 0.62 2.83 -10.71
CA TRP A 78 -0.36 2.91 -9.62
C TRP A 78 -1.75 3.27 -10.16
N GLY A 79 -1.84 4.24 -11.08
CA GLY A 79 -3.08 4.59 -11.78
C GLY A 79 -3.67 3.41 -12.54
N ASP A 80 -2.84 2.69 -13.31
CA ASP A 80 -3.28 1.51 -14.08
C ASP A 80 -3.87 0.39 -13.23
N ILE A 81 -3.37 0.21 -12.00
CA ILE A 81 -3.91 -0.79 -11.07
C ILE A 81 -5.16 -0.26 -10.39
N TYR A 82 -5.14 1.02 -9.97
CA TYR A 82 -6.31 1.69 -9.40
C TYR A 82 -7.52 1.63 -10.34
N ASP A 83 -7.34 2.00 -11.61
CA ASP A 83 -8.42 2.03 -12.59
C ASP A 83 -9.05 0.64 -12.78
N LYS A 84 -8.24 -0.42 -12.77
CA LYS A 84 -8.74 -1.80 -12.84
C LYS A 84 -9.54 -2.20 -11.60
N LEU A 85 -9.07 -1.80 -10.42
CA LEU A 85 -9.78 -2.06 -9.17
C LEU A 85 -11.12 -1.30 -9.10
N ASP A 86 -11.12 -0.06 -9.58
CA ASP A 86 -12.32 0.77 -9.67
C ASP A 86 -13.32 0.21 -10.69
N GLU A 87 -12.84 -0.28 -11.84
CA GLU A 87 -13.65 -0.98 -12.85
C GLU A 87 -14.26 -2.29 -12.34
N ASP A 88 -13.48 -3.09 -11.61
CA ASP A 88 -13.97 -4.31 -10.95
C ASP A 88 -15.01 -3.98 -9.86
N GLY A 89 -14.84 -2.84 -9.20
CA GLY A 89 -15.75 -2.32 -8.19
C GLY A 89 -15.65 -3.04 -6.83
N ILE A 90 -16.12 -2.36 -5.79
CA ILE A 90 -15.93 -2.80 -4.41
C ILE A 90 -16.73 -4.08 -4.10
N ASP A 91 -17.85 -4.30 -4.78
CA ASP A 91 -18.70 -5.47 -4.62
C ASP A 91 -17.97 -6.78 -4.93
N ILE A 92 -17.10 -6.78 -5.95
CA ILE A 92 -16.31 -7.97 -6.31
C ILE A 92 -15.29 -8.28 -5.20
N PHE A 93 -14.69 -7.24 -4.64
CA PHE A 93 -13.75 -7.39 -3.53
C PHE A 93 -14.45 -7.90 -2.27
N VAL A 94 -15.51 -7.22 -1.83
CA VAL A 94 -16.27 -7.58 -0.63
C VAL A 94 -16.82 -9.00 -0.70
N LYS A 95 -17.34 -9.44 -1.86
CA LYS A 95 -17.82 -10.82 -2.05
C LYS A 95 -16.73 -11.88 -1.85
N LYS A 96 -15.45 -11.57 -2.15
CA LYS A 96 -14.33 -12.49 -1.91
C LYS A 96 -13.93 -12.54 -0.44
N SER A 97 -14.13 -11.44 0.29
CA SER A 97 -13.72 -11.31 1.70
C SER A 97 -14.83 -11.65 2.70
N ARG A 98 -16.09 -11.72 2.27
CA ARG A 98 -17.25 -12.02 3.14
C ARG A 98 -17.31 -13.50 3.53
N ASP A 99 -17.55 -13.76 4.82
CA ASP A 99 -17.93 -15.09 5.29
C ASP A 99 -19.37 -15.39 4.80
N PRO A 100 -19.63 -16.56 4.17
CA PRO A 100 -20.96 -16.92 3.69
C PRO A 100 -22.07 -16.92 4.76
N SER A 101 -21.71 -16.89 6.05
CA SER A 101 -22.64 -16.96 7.18
C SER A 101 -23.13 -15.61 7.73
N GLU A 102 -22.61 -14.47 7.25
CA GLU A 102 -22.97 -13.15 7.81
C GLU A 102 -24.12 -12.46 7.04
N GLU A 103 -25.31 -12.41 7.65
CA GLU A 103 -26.47 -11.59 7.24
C GLU A 103 -26.40 -10.20 7.92
N ALA A 104 -25.51 -9.31 7.47
CA ALA A 104 -25.46 -7.92 7.90
C ALA A 104 -25.89 -6.98 6.77
N ASP A 105 -26.35 -5.77 7.14
CA ASP A 105 -26.67 -4.66 6.24
C ASP A 105 -25.46 -4.34 5.35
N ASP A 106 -25.64 -4.41 4.03
CA ASP A 106 -24.54 -4.51 3.06
C ASP A 106 -23.59 -3.30 3.14
N GLU A 107 -24.08 -2.09 3.48
CA GLU A 107 -23.25 -0.89 3.54
C GLU A 107 -22.36 -0.81 4.79
N ALA A 108 -22.93 -1.07 5.98
CA ALA A 108 -22.18 -1.03 7.24
C ALA A 108 -21.12 -2.14 7.29
N GLU A 109 -21.46 -3.32 6.75
CA GLU A 109 -20.55 -4.45 6.65
C GLU A 109 -19.44 -4.20 5.64
N THR A 110 -19.77 -3.65 4.46
CA THR A 110 -18.76 -3.22 3.48
C THR A 110 -17.76 -2.27 4.13
N LYS A 111 -18.23 -1.20 4.80
CA LYS A 111 -17.33 -0.25 5.47
C LYS A 111 -16.43 -0.90 6.53
N ARG A 112 -16.95 -1.87 7.29
CA ARG A 112 -16.18 -2.63 8.28
C ARG A 112 -15.08 -3.45 7.60
N ILE A 113 -15.42 -4.16 6.52
CA ILE A 113 -14.47 -4.95 5.72
C ILE A 113 -13.38 -4.02 5.18
N LEU A 114 -13.73 -2.93 4.51
CA LEU A 114 -12.75 -2.00 3.94
C LEU A 114 -11.84 -1.37 4.99
N THR A 115 -12.38 -1.04 6.16
CA THR A 115 -11.59 -0.49 7.27
C THR A 115 -10.57 -1.52 7.77
N ASN A 116 -10.97 -2.78 7.92
CA ASN A 116 -10.08 -3.85 8.39
C ASN A 116 -9.02 -4.20 7.35
N GLU A 117 -9.44 -4.40 6.10
CA GLU A 117 -8.54 -4.71 4.98
C GLU A 117 -7.57 -3.57 4.71
N GLY A 118 -8.05 -2.33 4.70
CA GLY A 118 -7.20 -1.14 4.58
C GLY A 118 -6.17 -1.05 5.72
N ARG A 119 -6.54 -1.41 6.95
CA ARG A 119 -5.62 -1.43 8.08
C ARG A 119 -4.56 -2.51 7.92
N ASP A 120 -4.95 -3.68 7.41
CA ASP A 120 -4.01 -4.77 7.17
C ASP A 120 -3.05 -4.46 6.02
N ILE A 121 -3.51 -3.72 5.00
CA ILE A 121 -2.63 -3.11 3.99
C ILE A 121 -1.65 -2.16 4.66
N GLY A 122 -2.11 -1.24 5.51
CA GLY A 122 -1.23 -0.33 6.23
C GLY A 122 -0.15 -1.05 7.04
N LYS A 123 -0.51 -2.10 7.79
CA LYS A 123 0.47 -2.95 8.49
C LYS A 123 1.47 -3.62 7.54
N TYR A 124 0.99 -4.12 6.40
CA TYR A 124 1.86 -4.69 5.38
C TYR A 124 2.88 -3.67 4.88
N LEU A 125 2.47 -2.44 4.57
CA LEU A 125 3.37 -1.37 4.13
C LEU A 125 4.42 -1.03 5.19
N GLU A 126 4.01 -0.95 6.47
CA GLU A 126 4.92 -0.68 7.59
C GLU A 126 5.99 -1.78 7.71
N LEU A 127 5.58 -3.04 7.63
CA LEU A 127 6.48 -4.20 7.73
C LEU A 127 7.42 -4.29 6.53
N TRP A 128 6.89 -4.16 5.32
CA TRP A 128 7.65 -4.18 4.08
C TRP A 128 8.77 -3.12 4.10
N ALA A 129 8.46 -1.89 4.52
CA ALA A 129 9.45 -0.83 4.59
C ALA A 129 10.58 -1.17 5.57
N LYS A 130 10.24 -1.68 6.76
CA LYS A 130 11.24 -2.11 7.76
C LYS A 130 12.14 -3.23 7.24
N GLU A 131 11.57 -4.19 6.53
CA GLU A 131 12.32 -5.30 5.94
C GLU A 131 13.32 -4.81 4.89
N VAL A 132 12.91 -3.93 3.98
CA VAL A 132 13.79 -3.34 2.95
C VAL A 132 14.95 -2.57 3.60
N ILE A 133 14.68 -1.72 4.59
CA ILE A 133 15.73 -0.96 5.30
C ILE A 133 16.69 -1.90 6.05
N SER A 134 16.17 -2.93 6.72
CA SER A 134 16.97 -3.91 7.44
C SER A 134 17.91 -4.67 6.51
N GLN A 135 17.40 -5.14 5.36
CA GLN A 135 18.20 -5.84 4.34
C GLN A 135 19.31 -4.95 3.77
N ASN A 136 19.02 -3.67 3.52
CA ASN A 136 20.04 -2.74 3.03
C ASN A 136 21.16 -2.51 4.08
N ASN A 137 20.79 -2.34 5.34
CA ASN A 137 21.75 -2.18 6.43
C ASN A 137 22.66 -3.40 6.60
N GLN A 138 22.11 -4.62 6.49
CA GLN A 138 22.89 -5.86 6.54
C GLN A 138 23.89 -5.96 5.37
N ARG A 139 23.48 -5.60 4.15
CA ARG A 139 24.37 -5.59 2.97
C ARG A 139 25.53 -4.62 3.17
N ASN A 140 25.26 -3.42 3.70
CA ASN A 140 26.29 -2.40 3.94
C ASN A 140 27.28 -2.78 5.06
N GLN A 141 26.81 -3.47 6.10
CA GLN A 141 27.68 -3.99 7.17
C GLN A 141 28.59 -5.11 6.67
N ASN A 142 28.07 -6.03 5.86
CA ASN A 142 28.87 -7.12 5.28
C ASN A 142 29.91 -6.61 4.28
N ALA A 143 29.60 -5.57 3.50
CA ALA A 143 30.54 -4.90 2.61
C ALA A 143 31.65 -4.15 3.37
N SER A 144 31.34 -3.62 4.55
CA SER A 144 32.30 -2.90 5.41
C SER A 144 33.24 -3.85 6.17
N ASN A 145 32.76 -5.04 6.54
CA ASN A 145 33.58 -6.07 7.21
C ASN A 145 34.46 -6.90 6.26
N SER A 146 34.31 -6.70 4.94
CA SER A 146 35.09 -7.41 3.91
C SER A 146 36.24 -6.56 3.33
N LYS A 147 36.57 -5.43 3.96
CA LYS A 147 37.73 -4.58 3.66
C LYS A 147 38.73 -4.61 4.81
#